data_AF-A0A109QIR3-F1
#
_entry.id   AF-A0A109QIR3-F1
#
_cell.length_a   1.000
_cell.length_b   1.000
_cell.length_c   1.000
_cell.angle_alpha   90.00
_cell.angle_beta   90.00
_cell.angle_gamma   90.00
#
_symmetry.space_group_name_H-M   'P 1'
#
loop_
_entity.id
_entity.type
_entity.pdbx_description
1 polymer ?
#
loop_
_entity_poly.entity_id
_entity_poly.type
_entity_poly.pdbx_seq_one_letter_code
_entity_poly.pdbx_strand_id
1 'polypeptide(L)'
;MFYVVLTFHLLAITAKLAVLFLIPRLRSVEQTRRFLATYRKLDCAADVVLWSTGIAFFFVTSFQYLMQMWLIVSMLLYMFVFYMMKRFLMRGLVEVANSRKIYAEKELKTLRFQNLCVGLFSIFLMGCIAFMMMNKPF
;
A
#
# COMPACT_ATOMS: atom_id res chain seq x y z
N MET A 1 18.79 16.43 -3.64
CA MET A 1 18.62 15.08 -4.21
C MET A 1 17.82 14.17 -3.29
N PHE A 2 18.26 13.92 -2.04
CA PHE A 2 17.55 13.05 -1.08
C PHE A 2 16.06 13.40 -0.88
N TYR A 3 15.74 14.67 -0.59
CA TYR A 3 14.36 15.11 -0.40
C TYR A 3 13.48 14.92 -1.64
N VAL A 4 14.05 15.06 -2.84
CA VAL A 4 13.31 14.84 -4.10
C VAL A 4 12.94 13.36 -4.24
N VAL A 5 13.91 12.47 -4.02
CA VAL A 5 13.68 11.00 -4.02
C VAL A 5 12.64 10.63 -2.96
N LEU A 6 12.73 11.22 -1.77
CA LEU A 6 11.78 11.01 -0.68
C LEU A 6 10.37 11.47 -1.02
N THR A 7 10.19 12.63 -1.65
CA THR A 7 8.87 13.11 -2.07
C THR A 7 8.23 12.14 -3.08
N PHE A 8 8.98 11.67 -4.09
CA PHE A 8 8.47 10.69 -5.05
C PHE A 8 8.13 9.35 -4.39
N HIS A 9 8.96 8.91 -3.43
CA HIS A 9 8.71 7.69 -2.67
C HIS A 9 7.42 7.80 -1.87
N LEU A 10 7.24 8.90 -1.11
CA LEU A 10 6.04 9.16 -0.32
C LEU A 10 4.79 9.31 -1.19
N LEU A 11 4.89 9.92 -2.38
CA LEU A 11 3.77 10.00 -3.33
C LEU A 11 3.34 8.61 -3.81
N ALA A 12 4.29 7.73 -4.16
CA ALA A 12 3.98 6.37 -4.58
C ALA A 12 3.34 5.53 -3.46
N ILE A 13 3.80 5.75 -2.23
CA ILE A 13 3.20 5.24 -0.99
C ILE A 13 1.74 5.69 -0.86
N THR A 14 1.49 6.99 -0.93
CA THR A 14 0.14 7.55 -0.80
C THR A 14 -0.78 7.03 -1.91
N ALA A 15 -0.27 6.92 -3.14
CA ALA A 15 -1.03 6.37 -4.27
C ALA A 15 -1.46 4.92 -4.03
N LYS A 16 -0.59 4.06 -3.47
CA LYS A 16 -0.96 2.70 -3.07
C LYS A 16 -2.02 2.69 -1.98
N LEU A 17 -1.84 3.50 -0.92
CA LEU A 17 -2.76 3.52 0.22
C LEU A 17 -4.11 4.15 -0.11
N ALA A 18 -4.19 5.02 -1.12
CA ALA A 18 -5.43 5.61 -1.59
C ALA A 18 -6.49 4.58 -1.98
N VAL A 19 -6.08 3.37 -2.41
CA VAL A 19 -6.98 2.25 -2.73
C VAL A 19 -7.90 1.90 -1.55
N LEU A 20 -7.39 2.03 -0.32
CA LEU A 20 -8.13 1.69 0.91
C LEU A 20 -9.36 2.60 1.08
N PHE A 21 -9.31 3.83 0.57
CA PHE A 21 -10.42 4.78 0.62
C PHE A 21 -11.37 4.67 -0.58
N LEU A 22 -10.92 4.07 -1.68
CA LEU A 22 -11.71 3.92 -2.91
C LEU A 22 -12.60 2.67 -2.87
N ILE A 23 -12.16 1.58 -2.22
CA ILE A 23 -12.91 0.32 -2.11
C ILE A 23 -14.30 0.47 -1.45
N PRO A 24 -14.49 1.25 -0.37
CA PRO A 24 -15.80 1.48 0.22
C PRO A 24 -16.85 2.03 -0.75
N ARG A 25 -16.42 2.69 -1.84
CA ARG A 25 -17.30 3.31 -2.84
C ARG A 25 -17.77 2.34 -3.94
N LEU A 26 -17.21 1.13 -4.03
CA LEU A 26 -17.61 0.14 -5.03
C LEU A 26 -18.99 -0.46 -4.67
N ARG A 27 -19.97 -0.32 -5.56
CA ARG A 27 -21.36 -0.80 -5.35
C ARG A 27 -21.78 -1.93 -6.30
N SER A 28 -21.06 -2.14 -7.40
CA SER A 28 -21.40 -3.15 -8.41
C SER A 28 -20.16 -3.91 -8.89
N VAL A 29 -20.37 -5.13 -9.40
CA VAL A 29 -19.28 -5.97 -9.95
C VAL A 29 -18.60 -5.30 -11.13
N GLU A 30 -19.36 -4.61 -11.99
CA GLU A 30 -18.82 -3.88 -13.14
C GLU A 30 -17.91 -2.72 -12.72
N GLN A 31 -18.30 -1.97 -11.67
CA GLN A 31 -17.43 -0.95 -11.08
C GLN A 31 -16.15 -1.57 -10.50
N THR A 32 -16.27 -2.70 -9.79
CA THR A 32 -15.11 -3.42 -9.24
C THR A 32 -14.17 -3.89 -10.34
N ARG A 33 -14.70 -4.39 -11.47
CA ARG A 33 -13.91 -4.86 -12.61
C ARG A 33 -13.14 -3.72 -13.28
N ARG A 34 -13.80 -2.58 -13.54
CA ARG A 34 -13.15 -1.37 -14.10
C ARG A 34 -12.12 -0.78 -13.14
N PHE A 35 -12.45 -0.77 -11.85
CA PHE A 35 -11.54 -0.34 -10.80
C PHE A 35 -10.30 -1.23 -10.75
N LEU A 36 -10.47 -2.55 -10.74
CA LEU A 36 -9.37 -3.52 -10.74
C LEU A 36 -8.44 -3.33 -11.95
N ALA A 37 -8.99 -3.14 -13.14
CA ALA A 37 -8.20 -2.91 -14.36
C ALA A 37 -7.37 -1.63 -14.29
N THR A 38 -7.94 -0.55 -13.73
CA THR A 38 -7.26 0.74 -13.56
C THR A 38 -6.23 0.68 -12.43
N TYR A 39 -6.64 0.14 -11.29
CA TYR A 39 -5.80 0.00 -10.11
C TYR A 39 -4.59 -0.89 -10.38
N ARG A 40 -4.71 -1.97 -11.17
CA ARG A 40 -3.57 -2.81 -11.52
C ARG A 40 -2.47 -2.05 -12.27
N LYS A 41 -2.84 -1.09 -13.13
CA LYS A 41 -1.87 -0.22 -13.82
C LYS A 41 -1.21 0.75 -12.84
N LEU A 42 -1.99 1.37 -11.96
CA LEU A 42 -1.48 2.25 -10.91
C LEU A 42 -0.57 1.52 -9.92
N ASP A 43 -0.94 0.31 -9.51
CA ASP A 43 -0.16 -0.54 -8.60
C ASP A 43 1.19 -0.92 -9.21
N CYS A 44 1.22 -1.24 -10.51
CA CYS A 44 2.45 -1.53 -11.23
C CYS A 44 3.34 -0.28 -11.37
N ALA A 45 2.77 0.87 -11.73
CA ALA A 45 3.51 2.13 -11.80
C ALA A 45 4.07 2.52 -10.41
N ALA A 46 3.27 2.39 -9.36
CA ALA A 46 3.70 2.65 -7.98
C ALA A 46 4.79 1.67 -7.54
N ASP A 47 4.69 0.37 -7.87
CA ASP A 47 5.75 -0.62 -7.60
C ASP A 47 7.07 -0.20 -8.27
N VAL A 48 7.04 0.22 -9.54
CA VAL A 48 8.23 0.68 -10.28
C VAL A 48 8.83 1.94 -9.63
N VAL A 49 7.99 2.91 -9.26
CA VAL A 49 8.45 4.14 -8.58
C VAL A 49 9.05 3.81 -7.22
N LEU A 50 8.42 2.92 -6.43
CA LEU A 50 8.93 2.52 -5.11
C LEU A 50 10.26 1.79 -5.20
N TRP A 51 10.43 0.88 -6.16
CA TRP A 51 11.68 0.19 -6.38
C TRP A 51 12.78 1.13 -6.88
N SER A 52 12.48 1.98 -7.86
CA SER A 52 13.47 2.94 -8.39
C SER A 52 13.89 3.97 -7.34
N THR A 53 12.96 4.52 -6.57
CA THR A 53 13.27 5.43 -5.46
C THR A 53 13.97 4.73 -4.31
N GLY A 54 13.61 3.47 -4.01
CA GLY A 54 14.31 2.61 -3.06
C GLY A 54 15.78 2.38 -3.42
N ILE A 55 16.06 2.07 -4.69
CA ILE A 55 17.42 1.95 -5.22
C ILE A 55 18.12 3.32 -5.20
N ALA A 56 17.44 4.39 -5.60
CA ALA A 56 18.03 5.73 -5.58
C ALA A 56 18.49 6.10 -4.16
N PHE A 57 17.72 5.77 -3.12
CA PHE A 57 18.15 5.99 -1.74
C PHE A 57 19.49 5.34 -1.40
N PHE A 58 19.81 4.15 -1.91
CA PHE A 58 21.15 3.55 -1.72
C PHE A 58 22.28 4.43 -2.28
N PHE A 59 22.03 5.19 -3.34
CA PHE A 59 23.03 6.06 -3.97
C PHE A 59 23.08 7.47 -3.38
N VAL A 60 21.99 7.95 -2.77
CA VAL A 60 21.93 9.32 -2.21
C VAL A 60 22.12 9.37 -0.69
N THR A 61 22.04 8.23 0.00
CA THR A 61 22.22 8.11 1.46
C THR A 61 23.52 7.40 1.80
N SER A 62 24.14 7.74 2.93
CA SER A 62 25.33 7.02 3.40
C SER A 62 24.96 5.60 3.87
N PHE A 63 25.85 4.64 3.60
CA PHE A 63 25.62 3.23 3.94
C PHE A 63 25.38 3.01 5.46
N GLN A 64 25.95 3.87 6.31
CA GLN A 64 25.73 3.86 7.76
C GLN A 64 24.28 4.19 8.15
N TYR A 65 23.66 5.18 7.51
CA TYR A 65 22.24 5.51 7.72
C TYR A 65 21.32 4.40 7.21
N LEU A 66 21.72 3.72 6.14
CA LEU A 66 20.94 2.65 5.54
C LEU A 66 20.93 1.36 6.37
N MET A 67 22.03 1.10 7.09
CA MET A 67 22.19 -0.04 8.01
C MET A 67 21.60 0.20 9.40
N GLN A 68 20.97 1.35 9.65
CA GLN A 68 20.27 1.59 10.90
C GLN A 68 19.15 0.57 11.05
N MET A 69 19.22 -0.26 12.10
CA MET A 69 18.28 -1.35 12.35
C MET A 69 16.82 -0.88 12.35
N TRP A 70 16.53 0.34 12.82
CA TRP A 70 15.16 0.88 12.78
C TRP A 70 14.69 1.21 11.37
N LEU A 71 15.58 1.65 10.47
CA LEU A 71 15.25 1.92 9.08
C LEU A 71 14.91 0.61 8.36
N ILE A 72 15.71 -0.44 8.57
CA ILE A 72 15.45 -1.78 8.04
C ILE A 72 14.13 -2.34 8.59
N VAL A 73 13.90 -2.25 9.90
CA VAL A 73 12.63 -2.68 10.51
C VAL A 73 11.45 -1.89 9.94
N SER A 74 11.58 -0.58 9.76
CA SER A 74 10.53 0.22 9.14
C SER A 74 10.25 -0.21 7.69
N MET A 75 11.29 -0.50 6.90
CA MET A 75 11.19 -1.00 5.53
C MET A 75 10.49 -2.36 5.47
N LEU A 76 10.80 -3.26 6.40
CA LEU A 76 10.18 -4.59 6.52
C LEU A 76 8.70 -4.49 6.88
N LEU A 77 8.36 -3.66 7.88
CA LEU A 77 6.97 -3.39 8.25
C LEU A 77 6.20 -2.81 7.07
N TYR A 78 6.85 -1.94 6.30
CA TYR A 78 6.29 -1.32 5.12
C TYR A 78 6.00 -2.32 3.99
N MET A 79 6.97 -3.19 3.68
CA MET A 79 6.77 -4.31 2.77
C MET A 79 5.65 -5.25 3.23
N PHE A 80 5.56 -5.50 4.54
CA PHE A 80 4.50 -6.34 5.11
C PHE A 80 3.12 -5.73 4.88
N VAL A 81 2.94 -4.42 5.11
CA VAL A 81 1.67 -3.73 4.83
C VAL A 81 1.28 -3.88 3.35
N PHE A 82 2.21 -3.59 2.44
CA PHE A 82 1.94 -3.72 1.01
C PHE A 82 1.68 -5.15 0.57
N TYR A 83 2.37 -6.12 1.18
CA TYR A 83 2.09 -7.52 0.95
C TYR A 83 0.68 -7.90 1.41
N MET A 84 0.26 -7.45 2.59
CA MET A 84 -1.10 -7.68 3.10
C MET A 84 -2.15 -7.03 2.19
N MET A 85 -1.93 -5.79 1.75
CA MET A 85 -2.80 -5.15 0.75
C MET A 85 -2.84 -5.96 -0.55
N LYS A 86 -1.70 -6.31 -1.12
CA LYS A 86 -1.67 -7.07 -2.38
C LYS A 86 -2.33 -8.44 -2.23
N ARG A 87 -2.16 -9.12 -1.10
CA ARG A 87 -2.70 -10.47 -0.90
C ARG A 87 -4.18 -10.46 -0.55
N PHE A 88 -4.63 -9.62 0.37
CA PHE A 88 -6.03 -9.64 0.82
C PHE A 88 -6.93 -8.78 -0.07
N LEU A 89 -6.51 -7.54 -0.36
CA LEU A 89 -7.31 -6.60 -1.14
C LEU A 89 -7.44 -7.03 -2.61
N MET A 90 -6.34 -7.40 -3.27
CA MET A 90 -6.43 -7.80 -4.70
C MET A 90 -7.10 -9.15 -4.87
N ARG A 91 -6.91 -10.11 -3.95
CA ARG A 91 -7.66 -11.38 -4.04
C ARG A 91 -9.15 -11.14 -3.89
N GLY A 92 -9.58 -10.35 -2.91
CA GLY A 92 -11.00 -10.03 -2.74
C GLY A 92 -11.57 -9.25 -3.94
N LEU A 93 -10.82 -8.30 -4.51
CA LEU A 93 -11.25 -7.58 -5.72
C LEU A 93 -11.40 -8.51 -6.93
N VAL A 94 -10.47 -9.45 -7.11
CA VAL A 94 -10.51 -10.44 -8.20
C VAL A 94 -11.68 -11.41 -8.02
N GLU A 95 -11.95 -11.85 -6.78
CA GLU A 95 -13.07 -12.73 -6.45
C GLU A 95 -14.40 -12.05 -6.80
N VAL A 96 -14.60 -10.81 -6.35
CA VAL A 96 -15.80 -10.02 -6.66
C VAL A 96 -15.91 -9.74 -8.17
N ALA A 97 -14.80 -9.43 -8.85
CA ALA A 97 -14.80 -9.14 -10.29
C ALA A 97 -15.09 -10.38 -11.16
N ASN A 98 -14.80 -11.59 -10.68
CA ASN A 98 -15.06 -12.85 -11.38
C ASN A 98 -16.41 -13.47 -11.03
N SER A 99 -17.14 -12.91 -10.05
CA SER A 99 -18.47 -13.37 -9.68
C SER A 99 -19.45 -13.17 -10.84
N ARG A 100 -20.23 -14.21 -11.19
CA ARG A 100 -21.26 -14.12 -12.25
C ARG A 100 -22.50 -13.31 -11.82
N LYS A 101 -22.55 -12.85 -10.57
CA LYS A 101 -23.69 -12.11 -10.01
C LYS A 101 -23.58 -10.62 -10.37
N ILE A 102 -24.69 -10.01 -10.80
CA ILE A 102 -24.72 -8.56 -11.11
C ILE A 102 -24.55 -7.72 -9.83
N TYR A 103 -25.13 -8.18 -8.72
CA TYR A 103 -25.02 -7.58 -7.39
C TYR A 103 -24.38 -8.56 -6.41
N ALA A 104 -23.08 -8.39 -6.16
CA ALA A 104 -22.30 -9.19 -5.22
C ALA A 104 -22.22 -8.53 -3.83
N GLU A 105 -23.37 -8.16 -3.24
CA GLU A 105 -23.40 -7.39 -1.98
C GLU A 105 -22.69 -8.08 -0.82
N LYS A 106 -22.87 -9.40 -0.65
CA LYS A 106 -22.18 -10.16 0.41
C LYS A 106 -20.66 -10.13 0.22
N GLU A 107 -20.17 -10.33 -1.00
CA GLU A 107 -18.74 -10.34 -1.32
C GLU A 107 -18.14 -8.93 -1.16
N LEU A 108 -18.87 -7.89 -1.59
CA LEU A 108 -18.50 -6.49 -1.37
C LEU A 108 -18.44 -6.13 0.12
N LYS A 109 -19.36 -6.65 0.95
CA LYS A 109 -19.35 -6.43 2.40
C LYS A 109 -18.12 -7.08 3.05
N THR A 110 -17.78 -8.31 2.65
CA THR A 110 -16.56 -8.99 3.09
C THR A 110 -15.30 -8.23 2.65
N LEU A 111 -15.25 -7.77 1.40
CA LEU A 111 -14.15 -6.97 0.87
C LEU A 111 -13.97 -5.68 1.68
N ARG A 112 -15.06 -4.97 1.99
CA ARG A 112 -15.01 -3.74 2.81
C ARG A 112 -14.53 -4.02 4.23
N PHE A 113 -14.94 -5.13 4.83
CA PHE A 113 -14.48 -5.52 6.17
C PHE A 113 -12.99 -5.88 6.17
N GLN A 114 -12.53 -6.66 5.18
CA GLN A 114 -11.10 -6.95 5.01
C GLN A 114 -10.29 -5.67 4.78
N ASN A 115 -10.80 -4.75 3.95
CA ASN A 115 -10.18 -3.47 3.69
C ASN A 115 -10.09 -2.60 4.95
N LEU A 116 -11.13 -2.58 5.79
CA LEU A 116 -11.11 -1.89 7.08
C LEU A 116 -10.04 -2.49 8.01
N CYS A 117 -9.96 -3.81 8.10
CA CYS A 117 -8.97 -4.50 8.92
C CYS A 117 -7.53 -4.18 8.45
N VAL A 118 -7.28 -4.28 7.15
CA VAL A 118 -5.98 -3.91 6.54
C VAL A 118 -5.68 -2.43 6.75
N GLY A 119 -6.67 -1.55 6.63
CA GLY A 119 -6.52 -0.11 6.85
C GLY A 119 -6.17 0.24 8.29
N LEU A 120 -6.91 -0.28 9.27
CA LEU A 120 -6.61 -0.09 10.70
C LEU A 120 -5.22 -0.61 11.05
N PHE A 121 -4.87 -1.79 10.54
CA PHE A 121 -3.55 -2.38 10.76
C PHE A 121 -2.43 -1.55 10.11
N SER A 122 -2.67 -1.01 8.92
CA SER A 122 -1.72 -0.12 8.24
C SER A 122 -1.49 1.18 9.02
N ILE A 123 -2.57 1.79 9.54
CA ILE A 123 -2.49 3.00 10.38
C ILE A 123 -1.72 2.70 11.67
N PHE A 124 -2.02 1.57 12.32
CA PHE A 124 -1.30 1.13 13.52
C PHE A 124 0.20 0.98 13.25
N LEU A 125 0.58 0.30 12.16
CA LEU A 125 1.98 0.12 11.80
C LEU A 125 2.68 1.44 11.44
N MET A 126 2.00 2.34 10.72
CA MET A 126 2.52 3.68 10.47
C MET A 126 2.73 4.47 11.77
N GLY A 127 1.80 4.33 12.72
CA GLY A 127 1.93 4.90 14.07
C GLY A 127 3.14 4.35 14.81
N CYS A 128 3.39 3.04 14.76
CA CYS A 128 4.58 2.43 15.33
C CYS A 128 5.86 2.97 14.68
N ILE A 129 5.91 3.09 13.35
CA ILE A 129 7.06 3.64 12.63
C ILE A 129 7.30 5.10 13.06
N ALA A 130 6.25 5.94 13.05
CA ALA A 130 6.34 7.33 13.47
C ALA A 130 6.84 7.48 14.92
N PHE A 131 6.32 6.66 15.83
CA PHE A 131 6.75 6.63 17.22
C PHE A 131 8.21 6.22 17.38
N MET A 132 8.67 5.20 16.63
CA MET A 132 10.08 4.81 16.64
C MET A 132 10.98 5.94 16.11
N MET A 133 10.56 6.65 15.06
CA MET A 133 11.31 7.79 14.52
C MET A 133 11.39 8.96 15.51
N MET A 134 10.32 9.24 16.26
CA MET A 134 10.32 10.33 17.24
C MET A 134 11.18 10.02 18.48
N ASN A 135 11.16 8.77 18.97
CA ASN A 135 11.86 8.39 20.21
C ASN A 135 13.29 7.88 19.98
N LYS A 136 13.72 7.69 18.74
CA LYS A 136 15.12 7.47 18.37
C LYS A 136 15.55 8.49 17.32
N PRO A 137 15.93 9.70 17.74
CA PRO A 137 16.55 10.65 16.82
C PRO A 137 17.98 10.19 16.57
N PHE A 138 18.21 9.60 15.39
CA PHE A 138 19.53 9.36 14.77
C PHE A 138 20.41 8.25 15.34
#